data_AF-A0A7E5X5L3-F1
#
_entry.id   AF-A0A7E5X5L3-F1
#
_cell.length_a   1.000
_cell.length_b   1.000
_cell.length_c   1.000
_cell.angle_alpha   90.00
_cell.angle_beta   90.00
_cell.angle_gamma   90.00
#
_symmetry.space_group_name_H-M   'P 1'
#
loop_
_entity.id
_entity.type
_entity.pdbx_description
1 polymer ?
#
loop_
_entity_poly.entity_id
_entity_poly.type
_entity_poly.pdbx_seq_one_letter_code
_entity_poly.pdbx_strand_id
1 'polypeptide(L)'
;MSMPALRQPKINAEEKKTAKYYCEPQNFLIVNLNDGKKLVVSSDAYHGILTSGVLYRCVFCEFEMIRDVMCKERHKNSQNHRTILESYPHMADFKENLIRKLNGPNYYCTICNLVIAAQALNKHLTAEDHLKELSKATTRVAAYKPIN
;
A
#
# COMPACT_ATOMS: atom_id res chain seq x y z
N MET A 1 38.67 -2.18 49.02
CA MET A 1 38.89 -3.48 48.36
C MET A 1 38.19 -3.43 47.01
N SER A 2 38.95 -3.54 45.91
CA SER A 2 38.50 -3.29 44.53
C SER A 2 37.70 -4.46 43.97
N MET A 3 36.51 -4.18 43.41
CA MET A 3 35.67 -5.15 42.71
C MET A 3 36.40 -5.73 41.47
N PRO A 4 36.25 -7.04 41.16
CA PRO A 4 36.82 -7.61 39.95
C PRO A 4 36.02 -7.19 38.71
N ALA A 5 36.74 -6.91 37.62
CA ALA A 5 36.14 -6.50 36.35
C ALA A 5 35.37 -7.64 35.69
N LEU A 6 34.08 -7.42 35.40
CA LEU A 6 33.25 -8.33 34.63
C LEU A 6 33.70 -8.34 33.16
N ARG A 7 34.10 -9.50 32.63
CA ARG A 7 34.32 -9.70 31.19
C ARG A 7 32.99 -9.54 30.45
N GLN A 8 32.91 -8.56 29.57
CA GLN A 8 31.85 -8.53 28.56
C GLN A 8 32.16 -9.57 27.47
N PRO A 9 31.17 -10.33 26.98
CA PRO A 9 31.34 -11.20 25.83
C PRO A 9 31.73 -10.35 24.61
N LYS A 10 32.69 -10.85 23.82
CA LYS A 10 33.08 -10.23 22.54
C LYS A 10 31.83 -10.12 21.67
N ILE A 11 31.39 -8.90 21.39
CA ILE A 11 30.43 -8.62 20.34
C ILE A 11 31.11 -9.05 19.04
N ASN A 12 30.77 -10.24 18.55
CA ASN A 12 31.09 -10.61 17.19
C ASN A 12 30.40 -9.59 16.30
N ALA A 13 31.20 -8.92 15.47
CA ALA A 13 30.74 -8.07 14.39
C ALA A 13 30.03 -8.95 13.34
N GLU A 14 28.79 -9.35 13.63
CA GLU A 14 27.93 -10.00 12.66
C GLU A 14 27.21 -8.91 11.88
N GLU A 15 27.85 -8.57 10.76
CA GLU A 15 27.25 -8.23 9.48
C GLU A 15 26.08 -7.26 9.54
N LYS A 16 26.38 -5.99 9.21
CA LYS A 16 25.40 -5.06 8.63
C LYS A 16 24.72 -5.76 7.44
N LYS A 17 23.56 -6.39 7.68
CA LYS A 17 22.60 -6.75 6.65
C LYS A 17 22.18 -5.44 6.02
N THR A 18 22.88 -5.08 4.94
CA THR A 18 22.48 -4.01 4.05
C THR A 18 21.05 -4.29 3.65
N ALA A 19 20.12 -3.47 4.13
CA ALA A 19 18.74 -3.49 3.67
C ALA A 19 18.80 -3.28 2.16
N LYS A 20 18.67 -4.36 1.38
CA LYS A 20 18.58 -4.28 -0.07
C LYS A 20 17.37 -3.39 -0.36
N TYR A 21 17.65 -2.16 -0.78
CA TYR A 21 16.64 -1.24 -1.29
C TYR A 21 16.12 -1.84 -2.59
N TYR A 22 15.00 -2.57 -2.53
CA TYR A 22 14.29 -3.01 -3.71
C TYR A 22 13.61 -1.76 -4.31
N CYS A 23 14.27 -1.10 -5.25
CA CYS A 23 13.67 -0.04 -6.06
C CYS A 23 12.83 -0.73 -7.15
N GLU A 24 11.61 -1.13 -6.80
CA GLU A 24 10.68 -1.72 -7.76
C GLU A 24 10.04 -0.63 -8.63
N PRO A 25 9.89 -0.86 -9.95
CA PRO A 25 9.17 0.06 -10.81
C PRO A 25 7.71 0.14 -10.35
N GLN A 26 7.29 1.32 -9.89
CA GLN A 26 5.90 1.57 -9.52
C GLN A 26 5.09 1.84 -10.78
N ASN A 27 4.30 0.85 -11.20
CA ASN A 27 3.28 1.08 -12.22
C ASN A 27 2.17 1.95 -11.62
N PHE A 28 1.70 2.96 -12.35
CA PHE A 28 0.62 3.84 -11.92
C PHE A 28 -0.65 3.61 -12.75
N LEU A 29 -1.80 3.85 -12.15
CA LEU A 29 -3.13 3.78 -12.76
C LEU A 29 -3.86 5.10 -12.57
N ILE A 30 -4.60 5.50 -13.61
CA ILE A 30 -5.48 6.68 -13.56
C ILE A 30 -6.87 6.20 -13.16
N VAL A 31 -7.36 6.65 -12.02
CA VAL A 31 -8.71 6.40 -11.52
C VAL A 31 -9.58 7.60 -11.85
N ASN A 32 -10.67 7.37 -12.60
CA ASN A 32 -11.66 8.39 -12.89
C ASN A 32 -12.73 8.38 -11.80
N LEU A 33 -13.01 9.55 -11.21
CA LEU A 33 -14.05 9.75 -10.22
C LEU A 33 -15.36 10.16 -10.88
N ASN A 34 -16.48 9.98 -10.17
CA ASN A 34 -17.83 10.27 -10.68
C ASN A 34 -18.05 11.78 -10.96
N ASP A 35 -17.29 12.65 -10.32
CA ASP A 35 -17.31 14.11 -10.53
C ASP A 35 -16.44 14.57 -11.72
N GLY A 36 -15.91 13.62 -12.51
CA GLY A 36 -15.05 13.88 -13.66
C GLY A 36 -13.59 14.18 -13.29
N LYS A 37 -13.25 14.21 -12.00
CA LYS A 37 -11.86 14.31 -11.55
C LYS A 37 -11.10 13.01 -11.83
N LYS A 38 -9.78 13.13 -11.89
CA LYS A 38 -8.88 11.99 -12.05
C LYS A 38 -7.88 11.97 -10.91
N LEU A 39 -7.45 10.78 -10.52
CA LEU A 39 -6.40 10.57 -9.54
C LEU A 39 -5.40 9.54 -10.07
N VAL A 40 -4.12 9.74 -9.80
CA VAL A 40 -3.09 8.77 -10.16
C VAL A 40 -2.62 8.04 -8.91
N VAL A 41 -2.88 6.74 -8.85
CA VAL A 41 -2.51 5.85 -7.74
C VAL A 41 -1.58 4.75 -8.22
N SER A 42 -0.81 4.14 -7.33
CA SER A 42 0.00 2.99 -7.72
C SER A 42 -0.90 1.79 -8.06
N SER A 43 -0.45 0.99 -9.03
CA SER A 43 -1.10 -0.25 -9.45
C SER A 43 -1.28 -1.19 -8.26
N ASP A 44 -0.25 -1.32 -7.43
CA ASP A 44 -0.28 -2.18 -6.25
C ASP A 44 -1.32 -1.70 -5.23
N ALA A 45 -1.44 -0.39 -5.00
CA ALA A 45 -2.47 0.13 -4.11
C ALA A 45 -3.89 -0.05 -4.68
N TYR A 46 -4.09 0.16 -5.98
CA TYR A 46 -5.40 -0.08 -6.59
C TYR A 46 -5.88 -1.52 -6.42
N HIS A 47 -4.96 -2.49 -6.54
CA HIS A 47 -5.21 -3.92 -6.39
C HIS A 47 -5.07 -4.43 -4.93
N GLY A 48 -4.81 -3.53 -3.96
CA GLY A 48 -4.74 -3.91 -2.55
C GLY A 48 -3.54 -4.77 -2.17
N ILE A 49 -2.42 -4.61 -2.86
CA ILE A 49 -1.18 -5.32 -2.59
C ILE A 49 -0.36 -4.56 -1.56
N LEU A 50 -0.24 -5.15 -0.37
CA LEU A 50 0.60 -4.68 0.72
C LEU A 50 1.94 -5.39 0.71
N THR A 51 2.96 -4.66 1.12
CA THR A 51 4.34 -5.14 1.20
C THR A 51 4.69 -5.37 2.66
N SER A 52 4.92 -6.64 3.05
CA SER A 52 5.22 -7.02 4.44
C SER A 52 6.50 -7.87 4.50
N GLY A 53 7.63 -7.27 4.86
CA GLY A 53 8.88 -7.99 5.09
C GLY A 53 9.47 -8.66 3.84
N VAL A 54 9.20 -9.96 3.66
CA VAL A 54 9.63 -10.77 2.49
C VAL A 54 8.47 -11.29 1.65
N LEU A 55 7.25 -10.86 1.97
CA LEU A 55 6.02 -11.27 1.32
C LEU A 55 5.29 -10.04 0.74
N TYR A 56 4.42 -10.30 -0.22
CA TYR A 56 3.28 -9.45 -0.51
C TYR A 56 2.02 -10.08 0.04
N ARG A 57 1.04 -9.24 0.39
CA ARG A 57 -0.28 -9.67 0.84
C ARG A 57 -1.34 -8.90 0.06
N CYS A 58 -2.26 -9.62 -0.57
CA CYS A 58 -3.48 -9.00 -1.10
C CYS A 58 -4.52 -8.91 0.02
N VAL A 59 -5.01 -7.71 0.30
CA VAL A 59 -6.02 -7.49 1.36
C VAL A 59 -7.40 -7.99 0.96
N PHE A 60 -7.72 -8.01 -0.34
CA PHE A 60 -9.05 -8.40 -0.83
C PHE A 60 -9.18 -9.92 -0.97
N CYS A 61 -8.12 -10.58 -1.45
CA CYS A 61 -8.10 -12.04 -1.57
C CYS A 61 -7.66 -12.74 -0.27
N GLU A 62 -7.24 -11.98 0.75
CA GLU A 62 -6.65 -12.49 1.99
C GLU A 62 -5.52 -13.50 1.73
N PHE A 63 -4.75 -13.26 0.67
CA PHE A 63 -3.75 -14.19 0.15
C PHE A 63 -2.35 -13.59 0.25
N GLU A 64 -1.41 -14.39 0.75
CA GLU A 64 0.00 -14.04 0.86
C GLU A 64 0.80 -14.72 -0.27
N MET A 65 1.77 -14.00 -0.81
CA MET A 65 2.65 -14.47 -1.87
C MET A 65 4.09 -14.07 -1.57
N ILE A 66 5.03 -14.85 -2.07
CA ILE A 66 6.46 -14.53 -2.00
C ILE A 66 6.68 -13.17 -2.69
N ARG A 67 7.64 -12.37 -2.19
CA ARG A 67 8.04 -11.10 -2.81
C ARG A 67 8.77 -11.34 -4.14
N ASP A 68 7.98 -11.74 -5.13
CA ASP A 68 8.36 -11.93 -6.52
C ASP A 68 7.36 -11.13 -7.39
N VAL A 69 7.92 -10.25 -8.22
CA VAL A 69 7.15 -9.37 -9.11
C VAL A 69 6.28 -10.20 -10.06
N MET A 70 6.78 -11.33 -10.57
CA MET A 70 6.00 -12.16 -11.49
C MET A 70 4.80 -12.80 -10.80
N CYS A 71 4.98 -13.28 -9.56
CA CYS A 71 3.87 -13.77 -8.74
C CYS A 71 2.82 -12.67 -8.48
N LYS A 72 3.27 -11.45 -8.14
CA LYS A 72 2.41 -10.29 -7.91
C LYS A 72 1.60 -9.91 -9.14
N GLU A 73 2.24 -9.76 -10.29
CA GLU A 73 1.55 -9.41 -11.54
C GLU A 73 0.59 -10.51 -12.00
N ARG A 74 0.96 -11.79 -11.87
CA ARG A 74 0.07 -12.91 -12.17
C ARG A 74 -1.16 -12.90 -11.27
N HIS A 75 -1.00 -12.60 -9.98
CA HIS A 75 -2.13 -12.48 -9.06
C HIS A 75 -3.08 -11.34 -9.47
N LYS A 76 -2.55 -10.13 -9.71
CA LYS A 76 -3.34 -8.96 -10.14
C LYS A 76 -4.11 -9.23 -11.44
N ASN A 77 -3.51 -9.98 -12.36
CA ASN A 77 -4.14 -10.32 -13.64
C ASN A 77 -5.06 -11.54 -13.59
N SER A 78 -5.09 -12.27 -12.48
CA SER A 78 -5.97 -13.44 -12.36
C SER A 78 -7.44 -13.03 -12.39
N GLN A 79 -8.26 -13.82 -13.08
CA GLN A 79 -9.70 -13.56 -13.15
C GLN A 79 -10.34 -13.56 -11.76
N ASN A 80 -9.91 -14.48 -10.88
CA ASN A 80 -10.38 -14.57 -9.51
C ASN A 80 -10.14 -13.26 -8.74
N HIS A 81 -8.93 -12.70 -8.83
CA HIS A 81 -8.62 -11.44 -8.17
C HIS A 81 -9.51 -10.30 -8.67
N ARG A 82 -9.73 -10.19 -9.99
CA ARG A 82 -10.57 -9.15 -10.59
C ARG A 82 -12.03 -9.25 -10.12
N THR A 83 -12.60 -10.46 -10.14
CA THR A 83 -13.96 -10.71 -9.63
C THR A 83 -14.09 -10.34 -8.15
N ILE A 84 -13.08 -10.66 -7.33
CA ILE A 84 -13.07 -10.26 -5.91
C ILE A 84 -12.93 -8.74 -5.78
N LEU A 85 -12.06 -8.09 -6.56
CA LEU A 85 -11.85 -6.65 -6.48
C LEU A 85 -13.11 -5.85 -6.82
N GLU A 86 -13.93 -6.35 -7.75
CA GLU A 86 -15.24 -5.78 -8.12
C GLU A 86 -16.24 -5.79 -6.97
N SER A 87 -16.14 -6.76 -6.03
CA SER A 87 -17.02 -6.82 -4.85
C SER A 87 -16.63 -5.82 -3.75
N TYR A 88 -15.48 -5.14 -3.89
CA TYR A 88 -14.99 -4.12 -2.97
C TYR A 88 -14.98 -2.71 -3.58
N PRO A 89 -16.10 -2.16 -4.10
CA PRO A 89 -16.08 -0.87 -4.76
C PRO A 89 -15.63 0.27 -3.83
N HIS A 90 -15.10 1.33 -4.41
CA HIS A 90 -14.84 2.57 -3.68
C HIS A 90 -16.17 3.16 -3.18
N MET A 91 -16.22 3.54 -1.92
CA MET A 91 -17.43 4.10 -1.30
C MET A 91 -17.62 5.56 -1.72
N ALA A 92 -18.81 5.88 -2.23
CA ALA A 92 -19.16 7.22 -2.69
C ALA A 92 -19.06 8.29 -1.60
N ASP A 93 -19.39 7.95 -0.35
CA ASP A 93 -19.38 8.87 0.80
C ASP A 93 -17.99 9.48 1.06
N PHE A 94 -16.93 8.78 0.64
CA PHE A 94 -15.55 9.21 0.85
C PHE A 94 -14.93 9.93 -0.35
N LYS A 95 -15.70 10.15 -1.44
CA LYS A 95 -15.32 10.96 -2.61
C LYS A 95 -13.91 10.61 -3.14
N GLU A 96 -13.01 11.59 -3.17
CA GLU A 96 -11.65 11.49 -3.69
C GLU A 96 -10.67 10.72 -2.79
N ASN A 97 -11.08 10.30 -1.59
CA ASN A 97 -10.22 9.56 -0.67
C ASN A 97 -10.03 8.09 -1.06
N LEU A 98 -10.78 7.58 -2.05
CA LEU A 98 -10.67 6.22 -2.58
C LEU A 98 -10.65 5.13 -1.48
N ILE A 99 -11.64 5.19 -0.59
CA ILE A 99 -11.81 4.23 0.50
C ILE A 99 -12.68 3.05 0.05
N ARG A 100 -12.21 1.83 0.31
CA ARG A 100 -12.98 0.59 0.14
C ARG A 100 -13.30 0.00 1.51
N LYS A 101 -14.49 -0.54 1.71
CA LYS A 101 -14.87 -1.24 2.95
C LYS A 101 -14.44 -2.70 2.85
N LEU A 102 -13.70 -3.21 3.84
CA LEU A 102 -13.32 -4.63 3.89
C LEU A 102 -14.36 -5.44 4.65
N ASN A 103 -14.19 -6.77 4.67
CA ASN A 103 -14.97 -7.64 5.54
C ASN A 103 -14.65 -7.30 7.00
N GLY A 104 -15.65 -6.88 7.78
CA GLY A 104 -15.50 -6.54 9.20
C GLY A 104 -15.32 -5.04 9.47
N PRO A 105 -14.67 -4.66 10.59
CA PRO A 105 -14.60 -3.27 11.06
C PRO A 105 -13.47 -2.46 10.41
N ASN A 106 -12.94 -2.91 9.27
CA ASN A 106 -11.76 -2.31 8.65
C ASN A 106 -12.08 -1.70 7.28
N TYR A 107 -11.29 -0.70 6.93
CA TYR A 107 -11.34 0.01 5.67
C TYR A 107 -9.97 -0.05 5.02
N TYR A 108 -9.95 0.03 3.69
CA TYR A 108 -8.73 0.10 2.92
C TYR A 108 -8.64 1.46 2.24
N CYS A 109 -7.53 2.16 2.44
CA CYS A 109 -7.23 3.42 1.78
C CYS A 109 -6.34 3.16 0.57
N THR A 110 -6.87 3.39 -0.63
CA THR A 110 -6.13 3.21 -1.88
C THR A 110 -5.05 4.27 -2.05
N ILE A 111 -5.25 5.49 -1.53
CA ILE A 111 -4.28 6.58 -1.62
C ILE A 111 -3.01 6.24 -0.84
N CYS A 112 -3.18 5.74 0.39
CA CYS A 112 -2.07 5.46 1.29
C CYS A 112 -1.58 3.99 1.25
N ASN A 113 -2.26 3.12 0.50
CA ASN A 113 -2.00 1.68 0.46
C ASN A 113 -1.94 1.03 1.85
N LEU A 114 -2.97 1.22 2.68
CA LEU A 114 -2.99 0.70 4.05
C LEU A 114 -4.41 0.34 4.53
N VAL A 115 -4.47 -0.53 5.54
CA VAL A 115 -5.71 -0.95 6.21
C VAL A 115 -5.91 -0.15 7.49
N ILE A 116 -7.12 0.33 7.71
CA ILE A 116 -7.50 1.25 8.79
C ILE A 116 -8.68 0.66 9.57
N ALA A 117 -8.59 0.65 10.89
CA ALA A 117 -9.74 0.33 11.74
C ALA A 117 -10.80 1.44 11.66
N ALA A 118 -12.09 1.08 11.68
CA ALA A 118 -13.21 2.02 11.58
C ALA A 118 -13.08 3.25 12.49
N GLN A 119 -12.71 3.02 13.75
CA GLN A 119 -12.53 4.06 14.78
C GLN A 119 -11.41 5.07 14.47
N ALA A 120 -10.46 4.70 13.61
CA ALA A 120 -9.33 5.53 13.21
C ALA A 120 -9.52 6.17 11.83
N LEU A 121 -10.58 5.81 11.09
CA LEU A 121 -10.78 6.26 9.71
C LEU A 121 -10.83 7.78 9.59
N ASN A 122 -11.66 8.45 10.39
CA ASN A 122 -11.78 9.91 10.34
C ASN A 122 -10.46 10.60 10.68
N LYS A 123 -9.75 10.10 11.70
CA LYS A 123 -8.43 10.63 12.07
C LYS A 123 -7.41 10.46 10.95
N HIS A 124 -7.42 9.33 10.25
CA HIS A 124 -6.56 9.08 9.10
C HIS A 124 -6.85 10.06 7.95
N LEU A 125 -8.13 10.27 7.60
CA LEU A 125 -8.52 11.12 6.48
C LEU A 125 -8.15 12.59 6.69
N THR A 126 -8.07 13.05 7.94
CA THR A 126 -7.64 14.40 8.28
C THR A 126 -6.15 14.50 8.61
N ALA A 127 -5.43 13.39 8.65
CA ALA A 127 -4.00 13.39 8.98
C ALA A 127 -3.21 14.03 7.84
N GLU A 128 -2.18 14.80 8.19
CA GLU A 128 -1.34 15.48 7.19
C GLU A 128 -0.73 14.53 6.17
N ASP A 129 -0.34 13.32 6.60
CA ASP A 129 0.29 12.34 5.71
C ASP A 129 -0.68 11.88 4.62
N HIS A 130 -1.96 11.65 4.95
CA HIS A 130 -2.98 11.31 3.96
C HIS A 130 -3.24 12.48 3.00
N LEU A 131 -3.36 13.70 3.52
CA LEU A 131 -3.57 14.90 2.70
C LEU A 131 -2.39 15.15 1.74
N LYS A 132 -1.15 14.89 2.18
CA LYS A 132 0.05 14.95 1.33
C LYS A 132 0.00 13.91 0.22
N GLU A 133 -0.36 12.66 0.51
CA GLU A 133 -0.48 11.61 -0.52
C GLU A 133 -1.63 11.87 -1.49
N LEU A 134 -2.77 12.38 -1.00
CA LEU A 134 -3.89 12.78 -1.86
C LEU A 134 -3.48 13.91 -2.81
N SER A 135 -2.79 14.93 -2.31
CA SER A 135 -2.25 16.02 -3.13
C SER A 135 -1.28 15.51 -4.20
N LYS A 136 -0.41 14.54 -3.87
CA LYS A 136 0.47 13.87 -4.85
C LYS A 136 -0.34 13.12 -5.90
N ALA A 137 -1.38 12.39 -5.52
CA ALA A 137 -2.23 11.64 -6.46
C ALA A 137 -2.94 12.58 -7.45
N THR A 138 -3.39 13.75 -6.99
CA THR A 138 -4.02 14.77 -7.83
C THR A 138 -3.03 15.46 -8.76
N THR A 139 -1.87 15.87 -8.24
CA THR A 139 -0.84 16.58 -9.03
C THR A 139 -0.20 15.70 -10.11
N ARG A 140 -0.04 14.40 -9.85
CA ARG A 140 0.46 13.42 -10.83
C ARG A 140 -0.39 13.34 -12.10
N VAL A 141 -1.66 13.69 -12.05
CA VAL A 141 -2.55 13.71 -13.24
C VAL A 141 -1.99 14.65 -14.30
N ALA A 142 -1.47 15.82 -13.91
CA ALA A 142 -0.92 16.80 -14.84
C ALA A 142 0.40 16.34 -15.47
N ALA A 143 1.17 15.52 -14.75
CA ALA A 143 2.44 14.97 -15.22
C ALA A 143 2.25 13.76 -16.16
N TYR A 144 1.18 13.00 -16.00
CA TYR A 144 0.87 11.86 -16.84
C TYR A 144 0.25 12.33 -18.16
N LYS A 145 1.10 12.55 -19.17
CA LYS A 145 0.65 12.61 -20.57
C LYS A 145 0.47 11.17 -21.06
N PRO A 146 -0.68 10.81 -21.66
CA PRO A 146 -0.79 9.50 -22.31
C PRO A 146 0.30 9.40 -23.38
N ILE A 147 0.99 8.26 -23.41
CA ILE A 147 1.86 7.92 -24.54
C ILE A 147 0.90 7.64 -25.70
N ASN A 148 0.83 8.60 -26.64
CA ASN A 148 0.13 8.43 -27.92
C ASN A 148 0.84 7.42 -28.81
#